data_AF-A0A933NV08-F1
#
_entry.id   AF-A0A933NV08-F1
#
_cell.length_a   1.000
_cell.length_b   1.000
_cell.length_c   1.000
_cell.angle_alpha   90.00
_cell.angle_beta   90.00
_cell.angle_gamma   90.00
#
_symmetry.space_group_name_H-M   'P 1'
#
loop_
_entity.id
_entity.type
_entity.pdbx_description
1 polymer ?
#
loop_
_entity_poly.entity_id
_entity_poly.type
_entity_poly.pdbx_seq_one_letter_code
_entity_poly.pdbx_strand_id
1 'polypeptide(L)' 'MSHSLPWPPPGFDALPVEDQIDYVQSLWDRIAANVDQVPLQQWQQALLEERLAAHRRSPEEARPWQEVIERVQQRLRAGQ' A
#
# COMPACT_ATOMS: atom_id res chain seq x y z
N MET A 1 -3.49 -26.44 -8.63
CA MET A 1 -4.89 -26.14 -9.02
C MET A 1 -5.06 -24.63 -8.94
N SER A 2 -4.93 -23.91 -10.05
CA SER A 2 -5.17 -22.46 -10.11
C SER A 2 -6.68 -22.23 -9.99
N HIS A 3 -7.14 -21.90 -8.79
CA HIS A 3 -8.51 -21.49 -8.58
C HIS A 3 -8.62 -20.02 -9.01
N SER A 4 -8.99 -19.78 -10.26
CA SER A 4 -9.27 -18.43 -10.74
C SER A 4 -10.56 -17.96 -10.07
N LEU A 5 -10.44 -17.04 -9.11
CA LEU A 5 -11.60 -16.31 -8.59
C LEU A 5 -12.19 -15.48 -9.74
N PRO A 6 -13.53 -15.41 -9.89
CA PRO A 6 -14.14 -14.46 -10.81
C PRO A 6 -13.68 -13.06 -10.41
N TRP A 7 -13.01 -12.39 -11.34
CA TRP A 7 -12.47 -11.06 -11.15
C TRP A 7 -13.31 -10.07 -11.95
N PRO A 8 -13.95 -9.08 -11.32
CA PRO A 8 -14.26 -8.94 -9.88
C PRO A 8 -15.46 -9.82 -9.43
N PRO A 9 -15.74 -9.93 -8.12
CA PRO A 9 -16.90 -10.69 -7.65
C PRO A 9 -18.22 -10.12 -8.18
N PRO A 10 -19.26 -10.95 -8.40
CA PRO A 10 -20.56 -10.49 -8.89
C PRO A 10 -21.11 -9.31 -8.10
N GLY A 11 -21.56 -8.28 -8.80
CA GLY A 11 -22.13 -7.06 -8.21
C GLY A 11 -21.12 -5.99 -7.82
N PHE A 12 -19.81 -6.28 -7.85
CA PHE A 12 -18.77 -5.28 -7.55
C PHE A 12 -18.81 -4.09 -8.52
N ASP A 13 -18.88 -4.35 -9.83
CA ASP A 13 -18.91 -3.28 -10.85
C ASP A 13 -20.21 -2.46 -10.83
N ALA A 14 -21.25 -2.92 -10.12
CA ALA A 14 -22.50 -2.19 -9.95
C ALA A 14 -22.46 -1.23 -8.74
N LEU A 15 -21.44 -1.31 -7.90
CA LEU A 15 -21.25 -0.41 -6.77
C LEU A 15 -20.80 0.99 -7.25
N PRO A 16 -21.22 2.06 -6.55
CA PRO A 16 -20.54 3.36 -6.64
C PRO A 16 -19.04 3.23 -6.43
N VAL A 17 -18.24 4.12 -7.02
CA VAL A 17 -16.76 4.03 -6.97
C VAL A 17 -16.26 4.15 -5.52
N GLU A 18 -16.90 4.96 -4.70
CA GLU A 18 -16.62 5.07 -3.27
C GLU A 18 -16.79 3.72 -2.56
N ASP A 19 -17.89 3.00 -2.81
CA ASP A 19 -18.18 1.70 -2.21
C ASP A 19 -17.21 0.62 -2.72
N GLN A 20 -16.78 0.71 -3.99
CA GLN A 20 -15.74 -0.17 -4.53
C GLN A 20 -14.40 0.02 -3.80
N ILE A 21 -14.01 1.26 -3.55
CA ILE A 21 -12.78 1.60 -2.82
C ILE A 21 -12.87 1.09 -1.38
N ASP A 22 -13.98 1.37 -0.69
CA ASP A 22 -14.21 0.93 0.69
C ASP A 22 -14.23 -0.60 0.82
N TYR A 23 -14.82 -1.28 -0.16
CA TYR A 23 -14.81 -2.75 -0.23
C TYR A 23 -13.39 -3.30 -0.38
N VAL A 24 -12.60 -2.75 -1.30
CA VAL A 24 -11.20 -3.16 -1.49
C VAL A 24 -10.37 -2.88 -0.23
N GLN A 25 -10.57 -1.73 0.42
CA GLN A 25 -9.91 -1.40 1.67
C GLN A 25 -10.26 -2.39 2.78
N SER A 26 -11.54 -2.74 2.93
CA SER A 26 -12.01 -3.71 3.92
C SER A 26 -11.40 -5.11 3.70
N LEU A 27 -11.25 -5.52 2.45
CA LEU A 27 -10.54 -6.76 2.11
C LEU A 27 -9.05 -6.66 2.47
N TRP A 28 -8.42 -5.53 2.18
CA TRP A 28 -7.02 -5.31 2.50
C TRP A 28 -6.77 -5.35 4.01
N ASP A 29 -7.62 -4.70 4.81
CA ASP A 29 -7.54 -4.73 6.28
C ASP A 29 -7.67 -6.16 6.83
N ARG A 30 -8.58 -6.96 6.26
CA ARG A 30 -8.74 -8.36 6.63
C ARG A 30 -7.51 -9.22 6.30
N ILE A 31 -6.86 -8.97 5.16
CA ILE A 31 -5.62 -9.65 4.78
C ILE A 31 -4.49 -9.23 5.72
N ALA A 32 -4.35 -7.92 5.95
CA ALA A 32 -3.33 -7.34 6.82
C ALA A 32 -3.41 -7.84 8.27
N ALA A 33 -4.63 -8.14 8.76
CA ALA A 33 -4.84 -8.75 10.08
C ALA A 33 -4.17 -10.13 10.27
N ASN A 34 -3.76 -10.78 9.17
CA ASN A 34 -3.09 -12.09 9.19
C ASN A 34 -1.68 -12.04 8.60
N VAL A 35 -1.06 -10.86 8.50
CA VAL A 35 0.26 -10.69 7.86
C VAL A 35 1.36 -11.52 8.51
N ASP A 36 1.24 -11.79 9.81
CA ASP A 36 2.18 -12.62 10.58
C ASP A 36 2.24 -14.08 10.11
N GLN A 37 1.27 -14.53 9.31
CA GLN A 37 1.27 -15.86 8.69
C GLN A 37 2.23 -15.98 7.51
N VAL A 38 2.75 -14.87 6.98
CA VAL A 38 3.72 -14.87 5.89
C VAL A 38 5.12 -14.74 6.49
N PRO A 39 5.90 -15.84 6.56
CA PRO A 39 7.22 -15.79 7.18
C PRO A 39 8.17 -14.92 6.37
N LEU A 40 8.88 -14.03 7.06
CA LEU A 40 9.93 -13.21 6.44
C LEU A 40 11.17 -14.07 6.18
N GLN A 41 11.64 -14.08 4.94
CA GLN A 41 12.87 -14.79 4.57
C GLN A 41 14.10 -14.01 5.05
N GLN A 42 15.17 -14.71 5.41
CA GLN A 42 16.39 -14.08 5.96
C GLN A 42 16.98 -13.00 5.04
N TRP A 43 16.98 -13.22 3.72
CA TRP A 43 17.48 -12.23 2.77
C TRP A 43 16.60 -10.97 2.72
N GLN A 44 15.29 -11.10 2.94
CA GLN A 44 14.37 -9.96 3.01
C GLN A 44 14.67 -9.13 4.26
N GLN A 45 14.89 -9.80 5.40
CA GLN A 45 15.28 -9.13 6.63
C GLN A 45 16.62 -8.40 6.47
N ALA A 46 17.64 -9.05 5.90
CA ALA A 46 18.94 -8.43 5.65
C ALA A 46 18.83 -7.19 4.76
N LEU A 47 17.99 -7.25 3.71
CA LEU A 47 17.71 -6.11 2.85
C LEU A 47 17.02 -4.95 3.60
N LEU A 48 16.07 -5.25 4.48
CA LEU A 48 15.41 -4.23 5.30
C LEU A 48 16.41 -3.55 6.25
N GLU A 49 17.28 -4.34 6.90
CA GLU A 49 18.33 -3.82 7.77
C GLU A 49 19.31 -2.91 7.03
N GLU A 50 19.74 -3.31 5.82
CA GLU A 50 20.59 -2.51 4.95
C GLU A 50 19.94 -1.17 4.60
N ARG A 51 18.68 -1.19 4.13
CA ARG A 51 17.95 0.02 3.73
C ARG A 51 17.70 0.96 4.90
N LEU A 52 17.38 0.41 6.08
CA LEU A 52 17.24 1.20 7.30
C LEU A 52 18.57 1.81 7.75
N ALA A 53 19.68 1.09 7.63
CA ALA A 53 21.00 1.61 7.95
C ALA A 53 21.43 2.72 6.97
N ALA A 54 21.14 2.57 5.67
CA ALA A 54 21.38 3.61 4.68
C ALA A 54 20.57 4.88 5.00
N HIS A 55 19.27 4.75 5.26
CA HIS A 55 18.43 5.88 5.63
C HIS A 55 18.89 6.59 6.92
N ARG A 56 19.34 5.84 7.93
CA ARG A 56 19.92 6.43 9.15
C ARG A 56 21.22 7.21 8.91
N ARG A 57 22.00 6.82 7.89
CA ARG A 57 23.24 7.53 7.51
C ARG A 57 22.97 8.80 6.71
N SER A 58 21.89 8.81 5.92
CA SER A 58 21.48 9.95 5.08
C SER A 58 19.97 10.20 5.20
N PRO A 59 19.48 10.72 6.34
CA PRO A 59 18.05 10.95 6.55
C PRO A 59 17.43 11.89 5.52
N GLU A 60 18.20 12.84 5.01
CA GLU A 60 17.81 13.86 4.03
C GLU A 60 17.47 13.30 2.64
N GLU A 61 17.89 12.08 2.32
CA GLU A 61 17.53 11.41 1.06
C GLU A 61 16.07 10.94 1.05
N ALA A 62 15.44 10.80 2.22
CA ALA A 62 14.03 10.51 2.33
C ALA A 62 13.22 11.78 2.57
N ARG A 63 11.95 11.73 2.19
CA ARG A 63 10.98 12.77 2.51
C ARG A 63 9.90 12.21 3.42
N PRO A 64 9.47 12.96 4.44
CA PRO A 64 8.29 12.62 5.19
C PRO A 64 7.09 12.42 4.26
N TRP A 65 6.29 11.39 4.53
CA TRP A 65 5.11 11.09 3.73
C TRP A 65 4.14 12.28 3.65
N GLN A 66 4.01 13.01 4.75
CA GLN A 66 3.16 14.19 4.84
C GLN A 66 3.56 15.28 3.83
N GLU A 67 4.87 15.56 3.68
CA GLU A 67 5.36 16.52 2.67
C GLU A 67 5.03 16.09 1.25
N VAL A 68 5.10 14.77 0.97
CA VAL A 68 4.77 14.23 -0.36
C VAL A 68 3.28 14.43 -0.65
N ILE A 69 2.41 14.11 0.31
CA ILE A 69 0.96 14.32 0.18
C ILE A 69 0.62 15.79 0.00
N GLU A 70 1.17 16.68 0.82
CA GLU A 70 0.96 18.12 0.72
C GLU A 70 1.36 18.64 -0.65
N ARG A 71 2.52 18.23 -1.17
CA ARG A 71 2.97 18.58 -2.52
C ARG A 71 2.01 18.08 -3.60
N VAL A 72 1.49 16.86 -3.50
CA VAL A 72 0.52 16.32 -4.46
C VAL A 72 -0.78 17.12 -4.43
N GLN A 73 -1.30 17.42 -3.23
CA GLN A 73 -2.51 18.23 -3.07
C GLN A 73 -2.35 19.64 -3.62
N GLN A 74 -1.20 20.30 -3.39
CA GLN A 74 -0.90 21.61 -3.97
C GLN A 74 -0.93 21.58 -5.51
N ARG A 75 -0.35 20.54 -6.13
CA ARG A 75 -0.38 20.37 -7.59
C ARG A 75 -1.79 20.18 -8.13
N LEU A 76 -2.63 19.41 -7.43
CA LEU A 76 -4.02 19.20 -7.83
C LEU A 76 -4.82 20.50 -7.78
N ARG A 77 -4.61 21.34 -6.77
CA ARG A 77 -5.28 22.66 -6.65
C ARG A 77 -4.80 23.67 -7.69
N ALA A 78 -3.51 23.66 -8.03
CA ALA A 78 -2.95 24.59 -9.01
C ALA A 78 -3.30 24.25 -10.47
N GLY A 79 -3.80 23.04 -10.72
CA GLY A 79 -4.29 22.61 -12.03
C GLY A 79 -5.81 22.69 -12.21
N GLN A 80 -6.53 23.17 -11.18
CA GLN A 80 -7.95 23.52 -11.22
C GLN A 80 -8.12 25.02 -11.45
#